data_AF-A0A2E8HHV9-F1
#
_entry.id   AF-A0A2E8HHV9-F1
#
_cell.length_a   1.000
_cell.length_b   1.000
_cell.length_c   1.000
_cell.angle_alpha   90.00
_cell.angle_beta   90.00
_cell.angle_gamma   90.00
#
_symmetry.space_group_name_H-M   'P 1'
#
loop_
_entity.id
_entity.type
_entity.pdbx_description
1 polymer ?
#
loop_
_entity_poly.entity_id
_entity_poly.type
_entity_poly.pdbx_seq_one_letter_code
_entity_poly.pdbx_strand_id
1 'polypeptide(L)'
;MQPFFYVDQGFPEILELGIQGYQDDFYWDRFDDRRHGETYEDNLFATLEQVAAEDLVWNLCSHDHGTATAEVFFETKGRWLGAVIERALQLGVRFASPPDLYEELKAAR
;
A
#
# COMPACT_ATOMS: atom_id res chain seq x y z
N MET A 1 5.22 -7.66 1.51
CA MET A 1 6.54 -8.36 1.55
C MET A 1 7.36 -7.78 2.70
N GLN A 2 8.44 -8.43 3.12
CA GLN A 2 9.38 -7.81 4.06
C GLN A 2 10.44 -6.98 3.33
N PRO A 3 10.73 -5.74 3.78
CA PRO A 3 11.89 -4.98 3.31
C PRO A 3 13.20 -5.68 3.65
N PHE A 4 14.24 -5.41 2.88
CA PHE A 4 15.58 -5.95 3.14
C PHE A 4 16.68 -4.98 2.71
N PHE A 5 17.81 -5.04 3.39
CA PHE A 5 19.01 -4.28 3.02
C PHE A 5 19.84 -5.06 2.00
N TYR A 6 20.46 -4.34 1.07
CA TYR A 6 21.38 -4.89 0.06
C TYR A 6 22.77 -5.23 0.64
N VAL A 7 22.80 -5.92 1.78
CA VAL A 7 24.04 -6.28 2.51
C VAL A 7 24.94 -7.16 1.64
N ASP A 8 24.36 -8.21 1.04
CA ASP A 8 25.13 -9.17 0.24
C ASP A 8 25.67 -8.58 -1.07
N GLN A 9 25.07 -7.48 -1.55
CA GLN A 9 25.52 -6.74 -2.73
C GLN A 9 26.56 -5.65 -2.40
N GLY A 10 26.95 -5.50 -1.12
CA GLY A 10 27.91 -4.50 -0.68
C GLY A 10 27.34 -3.11 -0.44
N PHE A 11 26.02 -2.97 -0.38
CA PHE A 11 25.30 -1.71 -0.12
C PHE A 11 24.47 -1.81 1.16
N PRO A 12 25.11 -1.93 2.35
CA PRO A 12 24.38 -2.18 3.59
C PRO A 12 23.45 -1.04 4.01
N GLU A 13 23.57 0.14 3.44
CA GLU A 13 22.70 1.30 3.76
C GLU A 13 21.56 1.48 2.75
N ILE A 14 21.44 0.63 1.73
CA ILE A 14 20.32 0.70 0.78
C ILE A 14 19.26 -0.29 1.23
N LEU A 15 18.07 0.22 1.55
CA LEU A 15 16.88 -0.56 1.90
C LEU A 15 15.97 -0.67 0.67
N GLU A 16 15.57 -1.89 0.31
CA GLU A 16 14.51 -2.15 -0.65
C GLU A 16 13.15 -2.02 0.04
N LEU A 17 12.35 -1.04 -0.37
CA LEU A 17 10.92 -0.96 -0.08
C LEU A 17 10.15 -1.31 -1.34
N GLY A 18 9.60 -2.52 -1.38
CA GLY A 18 8.84 -2.97 -2.54
C GLY A 18 7.62 -2.08 -2.79
N ILE A 19 7.34 -1.87 -4.06
CA ILE A 19 6.06 -1.36 -4.55
C ILE A 19 5.23 -2.58 -4.98
N GLN A 20 4.04 -2.77 -4.39
CA GLN A 20 3.24 -3.98 -4.62
C GLN A 20 1.89 -3.67 -5.23
N GLY A 21 1.40 -4.62 -6.05
CA GLY A 21 0.08 -4.58 -6.64
C GLY A 21 -0.11 -3.40 -7.60
N TYR A 22 -1.36 -2.98 -7.73
CA TYR A 22 -1.71 -1.82 -8.53
C TYR A 22 -1.58 -0.58 -7.65
N GLN A 23 -0.75 0.37 -8.10
CA GLN A 23 -0.50 1.62 -7.37
C GLN A 23 -1.60 2.68 -7.58
N ASP A 24 -2.65 2.35 -8.33
CA ASP A 24 -3.77 3.24 -8.57
C ASP A 24 -4.98 2.46 -9.09
N ASP A 25 -6.16 3.03 -8.86
CA ASP A 25 -7.45 2.48 -9.29
C ASP A 25 -7.52 2.29 -10.82
N PHE A 26 -6.97 3.23 -11.59
CA PHE A 26 -6.93 3.15 -13.05
C PHE A 26 -6.12 1.95 -13.57
N TYR A 27 -4.96 1.68 -12.97
CA TYR A 27 -4.12 0.55 -13.40
C TYR A 27 -4.80 -0.77 -13.04
N TRP A 28 -5.39 -0.84 -11.84
CA TRP A 28 -6.18 -1.99 -11.44
C TRP A 28 -7.35 -2.21 -12.41
N ASP A 29 -8.12 -1.16 -12.71
CA ASP A 29 -9.29 -1.29 -13.59
C ASP A 29 -8.91 -1.85 -14.97
N ARG A 30 -7.76 -1.42 -15.50
CA ARG A 30 -7.29 -1.77 -16.83
C ARG A 30 -6.67 -3.17 -16.93
N PHE A 31 -6.04 -3.67 -15.86
CA PHE A 31 -5.12 -4.80 -15.94
C PHE A 31 -5.38 -5.92 -14.92
N ASP A 32 -6.24 -5.71 -13.93
CA ASP A 32 -6.56 -6.74 -12.94
C ASP A 32 -7.48 -7.83 -13.51
N ASP A 33 -7.27 -9.04 -13.01
CA ASP A 33 -8.06 -10.23 -13.39
C ASP A 33 -9.33 -10.41 -12.54
N ARG A 34 -9.61 -9.46 -11.64
CA ARG A 34 -10.78 -9.42 -10.74
C ARG A 34 -10.87 -10.63 -9.80
N ARG A 35 -9.76 -11.34 -9.56
CA ARG A 35 -9.74 -12.54 -8.69
C ARG A 35 -10.18 -12.28 -7.25
N HIS A 36 -10.04 -11.04 -6.79
CA HIS A 36 -10.33 -10.62 -5.42
C HIS A 36 -11.66 -9.86 -5.29
N GLY A 37 -12.40 -9.68 -6.39
CA GLY A 37 -13.68 -8.99 -6.41
C GLY A 37 -13.85 -8.04 -7.58
N GLU A 38 -15.01 -7.39 -7.63
CA GLU A 38 -15.42 -6.54 -8.77
C GLU A 38 -14.98 -5.09 -8.61
N THR A 39 -14.57 -4.69 -7.39
CA THR A 39 -14.17 -3.33 -7.06
C THR A 39 -12.73 -3.25 -6.61
N TYR A 40 -12.12 -2.06 -6.76
CA TYR A 40 -10.76 -1.84 -6.30
C TYR A 40 -10.68 -2.00 -4.77
N GLU A 41 -11.73 -1.59 -4.05
CA GLU A 41 -11.87 -1.81 -2.61
C GLU A 41 -11.75 -3.30 -2.24
N ASP A 42 -12.37 -4.21 -3.00
CA ASP A 42 -12.27 -5.66 -2.74
C ASP A 42 -10.81 -6.14 -2.83
N ASN A 43 -10.09 -5.70 -3.88
CA ASN A 43 -8.68 -6.03 -4.05
C ASN A 43 -7.80 -5.44 -2.93
N LEU A 44 -8.05 -4.20 -2.53
CA LEU A 44 -7.32 -3.55 -1.44
C LEU A 44 -7.58 -4.24 -0.10
N PHE A 45 -8.82 -4.65 0.18
CA PHE A 45 -9.16 -5.36 1.40
C PHE A 45 -8.55 -6.75 1.45
N ALA A 46 -8.59 -7.51 0.35
CA ALA A 46 -7.91 -8.80 0.28
C ALA A 46 -6.40 -8.67 0.52
N THR A 47 -5.78 -7.65 -0.07
CA THR A 47 -4.35 -7.35 0.14
C THR A 47 -4.07 -6.98 1.60
N LEU A 48 -4.90 -6.13 2.19
CA LEU A 48 -4.75 -5.66 3.57
C LEU A 48 -4.93 -6.79 4.59
N GLU A 49 -5.87 -7.70 4.36
CA GLU A 49 -6.07 -8.90 5.19
C GLU A 49 -4.84 -9.81 5.13
N GLN A 50 -4.26 -10.00 3.95
CA GLN A 50 -3.00 -10.73 3.82
C GLN A 50 -1.86 -10.03 4.57
N VAL A 51 -1.74 -8.72 4.42
CA VAL A 51 -0.73 -7.90 5.11
C VAL A 51 -0.83 -8.05 6.62
N ALA A 52 -2.04 -8.00 7.18
CA ALA A 52 -2.27 -8.17 8.61
C ALA A 52 -2.00 -9.61 9.08
N ALA A 53 -2.40 -10.62 8.29
CA ALA A 53 -2.23 -12.03 8.65
C ALA A 53 -0.77 -12.49 8.62
N GLU A 54 0.03 -11.93 7.71
CA GLU A 54 1.43 -12.31 7.47
C GLU A 54 2.45 -11.28 8.02
N ASP A 55 1.98 -10.26 8.74
CA ASP A 55 2.79 -9.18 9.32
C ASP A 55 3.71 -8.49 8.30
N LEU A 56 3.17 -8.14 7.13
CA LEU A 56 3.95 -7.63 6.00
C LEU A 56 4.01 -6.10 5.95
N VAL A 57 4.99 -5.58 5.21
CA VAL A 57 4.99 -4.18 4.75
C VAL A 57 4.32 -4.09 3.38
N TRP A 58 3.44 -3.11 3.23
CA TRP A 58 2.75 -2.79 1.99
C TRP A 58 2.70 -1.29 1.76
N ASN A 59 2.99 -0.88 0.52
CA ASN A 59 2.84 0.49 0.06
C ASN A 59 1.55 0.63 -0.77
N LEU A 60 0.69 1.57 -0.37
CA LEU A 60 -0.46 2.00 -1.15
C LEU A 60 -0.22 3.43 -1.65
N CYS A 61 -0.47 3.65 -2.94
CA CYS A 61 -0.34 4.95 -3.60
C CYS A 61 -1.66 5.28 -4.32
N SER A 62 -1.83 6.56 -4.64
CA SER A 62 -2.87 7.07 -5.55
C SER A 62 -2.35 8.34 -6.22
N HIS A 63 -2.71 8.56 -7.48
CA HIS A 63 -2.54 9.85 -8.14
C HIS A 63 -3.86 10.63 -8.11
N ASP A 64 -3.82 11.93 -8.38
CA ASP A 64 -4.97 12.84 -8.47
C ASP A 64 -5.57 12.91 -9.90
N HIS A 65 -5.34 11.86 -10.69
CA HIS A 65 -5.82 11.79 -12.07
C HIS A 65 -7.34 11.93 -12.12
N GLY A 66 -7.81 12.91 -12.91
CA GLY A 66 -9.24 13.15 -13.10
C GLY A 66 -9.94 13.80 -11.90
N THR A 67 -9.23 14.17 -10.84
CA THR A 67 -9.84 14.76 -9.64
C THR A 67 -9.60 16.27 -9.57
N ALA A 68 -10.18 17.01 -10.52
CA ALA A 68 -9.97 18.46 -10.66
C ALA A 68 -10.58 19.31 -9.52
N THR A 69 -11.52 18.75 -8.75
CA THR A 69 -12.10 19.40 -7.57
C THR A 69 -12.10 18.45 -6.38
N ALA A 70 -12.25 19.02 -5.18
CA ALA A 70 -12.33 18.24 -3.95
C ALA A 70 -13.53 17.28 -3.98
N GLU A 71 -14.67 17.71 -4.51
CA GLU A 71 -15.87 16.89 -4.64
C GLU A 71 -15.60 15.67 -5.53
N VAL A 72 -14.99 15.88 -6.70
CA VAL A 72 -14.63 14.77 -7.60
C VAL A 72 -13.60 13.85 -6.95
N PHE A 73 -12.63 14.41 -6.22
CA PHE A 73 -11.69 13.60 -5.44
C PHE A 73 -12.41 12.72 -4.41
N PHE A 74 -13.34 13.26 -3.64
CA PHE A 74 -14.07 12.49 -2.62
C PHE A 74 -14.94 11.39 -3.25
N GLU A 75 -15.64 11.68 -4.34
CA GLU A 75 -16.51 10.72 -5.03
C GLU A 75 -15.74 9.58 -5.69
N THR A 76 -14.52 9.82 -6.15
CA THR A 76 -13.72 8.83 -6.90
C THR A 76 -12.70 8.11 -6.02
N LYS A 77 -11.88 8.87 -5.29
CA LYS A 77 -10.70 8.36 -4.58
C LYS A 77 -10.85 8.40 -3.06
N GLY A 78 -11.38 9.50 -2.54
CA GLY A 78 -11.56 9.69 -1.11
C GLY A 78 -12.43 8.60 -0.48
N ARG A 79 -13.43 8.09 -1.22
CA ARG A 79 -14.26 6.97 -0.78
C ARG A 79 -13.43 5.71 -0.47
N TRP A 80 -12.70 5.17 -1.44
CA TRP A 80 -11.95 3.93 -1.24
C TRP A 80 -10.73 4.14 -0.34
N LEU A 81 -10.09 5.32 -0.39
CA LEU A 81 -8.98 5.67 0.52
C LEU A 81 -9.46 5.65 1.98
N GLY A 82 -10.60 6.30 2.26
CA GLY A 82 -11.20 6.31 3.58
C GLY A 82 -11.54 4.90 4.06
N ALA A 83 -12.20 4.10 3.21
CA ALA A 83 -12.59 2.74 3.56
C ALA A 83 -11.39 1.83 3.86
N VAL A 84 -10.28 1.96 3.10
CA VAL A 84 -9.05 1.21 3.35
C VAL A 84 -8.35 1.64 4.62
N ILE A 85 -8.29 2.94 4.91
CA ILE A 85 -7.71 3.44 6.17
C ILE A 85 -8.52 2.90 7.35
N GLU A 86 -9.86 2.98 7.30
CA GLU A 86 -10.73 2.45 8.36
C GLU A 86 -10.52 0.94 8.57
N ARG A 87 -10.48 0.16 7.47
CA ARG A 87 -10.25 -1.29 7.55
C ARG A 87 -8.86 -1.61 8.11
N ALA A 88 -7.83 -0.86 7.73
CA ALA A 88 -6.46 -1.05 8.20
C ALA A 88 -6.36 -0.84 9.71
N LEU A 89 -7.00 0.21 10.21
CA LEU A 89 -7.09 0.47 11.65
C LEU A 89 -7.82 -0.66 12.40
N GLN A 90 -8.92 -1.18 11.84
CA GLN A 90 -9.66 -2.31 12.43
C GLN A 90 -8.82 -3.60 12.49
N LEU A 91 -7.97 -3.83 11.49
CA LEU A 91 -7.06 -4.98 11.42
C LEU A 91 -5.78 -4.78 12.25
N GLY A 92 -5.60 -3.61 12.88
CA GLY A 92 -4.41 -3.31 13.68
C GLY A 92 -3.16 -3.01 12.84
N VAL A 93 -3.31 -2.69 11.56
CA VAL A 93 -2.20 -2.35 10.68
C VAL A 93 -1.63 -0.99 11.07
N ARG A 94 -0.30 -0.95 11.26
CA ARG A 94 0.43 0.28 11.59
C ARG A 94 0.70 1.11 10.33
N PHE A 95 0.50 2.41 10.43
CA PHE A 95 0.95 3.38 9.42
C PHE A 95 2.33 3.92 9.79
N ALA A 96 3.23 3.99 8.80
CA ALA A 96 4.58 4.53 8.97
C ALA A 96 5.01 5.27 7.69
N SER A 97 5.93 6.23 7.85
CA SER A 97 6.60 6.85 6.71
C SER A 97 7.80 6.00 6.28
N PRO A 98 8.22 6.04 4.99
CA PRO A 98 9.41 5.33 4.55
C PRO A 98 10.69 5.69 5.35
N PRO A 99 10.96 6.97 5.71
CA PRO A 99 12.09 7.31 6.56
C PRO A 99 12.04 6.68 7.96
N ASP A 100 10.86 6.68 8.61
CA ASP A 100 10.73 6.10 9.95
C ASP A 100 10.97 4.59 9.93
N LEU A 101 10.39 3.91 8.94
CA LEU A 101 10.59 2.47 8.75
C LEU A 101 12.05 2.13 8.45
N TYR A 102 12.74 2.98 7.66
CA TYR A 102 14.17 2.80 7.39
C TYR A 102 15.00 2.84 8.67
N GLU A 103 14.82 3.87 9.50
CA GLU A 103 15.57 4.02 10.75
C GLU A 103 15.24 2.88 11.75
N GLU A 104 13.98 2.46 11.82
CA GLU A 104 13.54 1.33 12.65
C GLU A 104 14.23 0.02 12.25
N LEU A 105 14.20 -0.32 10.95
CA LEU A 105 14.83 -1.55 10.45
C LEU A 105 16.36 -1.49 10.53
N LYS A 106 16.94 -0.30 10.33
CA LYS A 106 18.39 -0.09 10.52
C LYS A 106 18.81 -0.30 11.97
N ALA A 107 18.00 0.16 12.93
CA ALA A 107 18.26 -0.02 14.36
C ALA A 107 18.05 -1.46 14.85
N ALA A 108 17.20 -2.24 14.19
CA ALA A 108 16.93 -3.64 14.53
C ALA A 108 17.94 -4.64 13.96
N ARG A 109 18.89 -4.19 13.14
CA ARG A 109 19.90 -5.01 12.47
C ARG A 109 21.12 -5.33 13.34
#